data_AF-A0A832VTG9-F1
#
_entry.id   AF-A0A832VTG9-F1
#
_cell.length_a   1.000
_cell.length_b   1.000
_cell.length_c   1.000
_cell.angle_alpha   90.00
_cell.angle_beta   90.00
_cell.angle_gamma   90.00
#
_symmetry.space_group_name_H-M   'P 1'
#
loop_
_entity.id
_entity.type
_entity.pdbx_description
1 polymer ?
#
loop_
_entity_poly.entity_id
_entity_poly.type
_entity_poly.pdbx_seq_one_letter_code
_entity_poly.pdbx_strand_id
1 'polypeptide(L)'
;MPIEDVLLDLKHKIEKNLPAGVTITDVEFEGPQLVLYTEEPRKFADDGNIIRNLAKELRTRIAMRPDPRVLATPEDSISIIEEVVPKESVISSYYFDPDSGEVIIEAEKPGLVIGKHGATLREITKQIGWIPKVVRTPPIKSRTVKNIREFMRNNLKERKEILKTVGRKIHRECTSKDQWVRVTALGGCKEVGRSCFLLSTPESRILIDCGVNVGSDENMTPFLYVPEVFPL
;
A
#
# COMPACT_ATOMS: atom_id res chain seq x y z
N MET A 1 26.07 2.18 -1.48
CA MET A 1 25.79 1.62 -2.82
C MET A 1 24.63 2.43 -3.42
N PRO A 2 24.67 2.82 -4.70
CA PRO A 2 23.50 3.37 -5.38
C PRO A 2 22.29 2.47 -5.16
N ILE A 3 21.13 3.06 -4.84
CA ILE A 3 19.91 2.29 -4.54
C ILE A 3 19.46 1.41 -5.71
N GLU A 4 19.77 1.83 -6.94
CA GLU A 4 19.48 1.08 -8.17
C GLU A 4 20.23 -0.24 -8.24
N ASP A 5 21.48 -0.28 -7.79
CA ASP A 5 22.28 -1.50 -7.75
C ASP A 5 21.69 -2.53 -6.77
N VAL A 6 21.19 -2.04 -5.63
CA VAL A 6 20.52 -2.89 -4.62
C VAL A 6 19.22 -3.48 -5.17
N LEU A 7 18.45 -2.67 -5.91
CA LEU A 7 17.23 -3.15 -6.58
C LEU A 7 17.55 -4.18 -7.68
N LEU A 8 18.63 -3.99 -8.44
CA LEU A 8 19.08 -4.96 -9.44
C LEU A 8 19.50 -6.28 -8.80
N ASP A 9 20.27 -6.24 -7.71
CA ASP A 9 20.68 -7.45 -7.00
C ASP A 9 19.48 -8.19 -6.42
N LEU A 10 18.51 -7.46 -5.84
CA LEU A 10 17.24 -8.04 -5.40
C LEU A 10 16.46 -8.67 -6.55
N LYS A 11 16.39 -8.01 -7.70
CA LYS A 11 15.72 -8.55 -8.89
C LYS A 11 16.35 -9.87 -9.33
N HIS A 12 17.67 -9.93 -9.49
CA HIS A 12 18.37 -11.17 -9.86
C HIS A 12 18.20 -12.27 -8.82
N LYS A 13 18.19 -11.93 -7.53
CA LYS A 13 17.97 -12.88 -6.45
C LYS A 13 16.55 -13.46 -6.50
N ILE A 14 15.56 -12.63 -6.78
CA ILE A 14 14.16 -13.06 -6.92
C ILE A 14 14.00 -13.94 -8.15
N GLU A 15 14.55 -13.56 -9.31
CA GLU A 15 14.46 -14.33 -10.55
C GLU A 15 15.05 -15.75 -10.41
N LYS A 16 16.10 -15.93 -9.61
CA LYS A 16 16.68 -17.26 -9.33
C LYS A 16 15.76 -18.18 -8.51
N ASN A 17 14.87 -17.60 -7.71
CA ASN A 17 13.97 -18.33 -6.81
C ASN A 17 12.55 -18.46 -7.36
N LEU A 18 12.23 -17.79 -8.47
CA LEU A 18 10.95 -17.92 -9.15
C LEU A 18 10.85 -19.27 -9.87
N PRO A 19 9.66 -19.90 -9.88
CA PRO A 19 9.44 -21.13 -10.62
C PRO A 19 9.55 -20.91 -12.13
N ALA A 20 9.87 -21.97 -12.86
CA ALA A 20 10.03 -21.93 -14.31
C ALA A 20 8.78 -21.33 -14.99
N GLY A 21 9.00 -20.31 -15.82
CA GLY A 21 7.95 -19.63 -16.55
C GLY A 21 7.24 -18.52 -15.78
N VAL A 22 7.69 -18.08 -14.60
CA VAL A 22 7.18 -16.86 -13.95
C VAL A 22 8.21 -15.74 -14.09
N THR A 23 7.80 -14.61 -14.68
CA THR A 23 8.69 -13.46 -14.89
C THR A 23 8.20 -12.20 -14.19
N ILE A 24 9.14 -11.34 -13.83
CA ILE A 24 8.90 -10.00 -13.26
C ILE A 24 9.56 -8.95 -14.16
N THR A 25 8.91 -7.80 -14.30
CA THR A 25 9.44 -6.67 -15.08
C THR A 25 10.36 -5.81 -14.24
N ASP A 26 9.86 -5.34 -13.10
CA ASP A 26 10.56 -4.42 -12.22
C ASP A 26 10.38 -4.76 -10.75
N VAL A 27 11.33 -4.27 -9.94
CA VAL A 27 11.34 -4.39 -8.49
C VAL A 27 11.56 -3.00 -7.91
N GLU A 28 10.64 -2.55 -7.05
CA GLU A 28 10.71 -1.21 -6.44
C GLU A 28 10.37 -1.27 -4.96
N PHE A 29 10.93 -0.34 -4.18
CA PHE A 29 10.51 -0.10 -2.82
C PHE A 29 9.43 0.97 -2.79
N GLU A 30 8.21 0.60 -2.43
CA GLU A 30 7.10 1.53 -2.33
C GLU A 30 6.53 1.54 -0.91
N GLY A 31 6.85 2.60 -0.18
CA GLY A 31 6.58 2.67 1.25
C GLY A 31 7.24 1.51 2.00
N PRO A 32 6.52 0.80 2.89
CA PRO A 32 7.10 -0.28 3.68
C PRO A 32 7.20 -1.63 2.93
N GLN A 33 6.88 -1.67 1.64
CA GLN A 33 6.79 -2.92 0.86
C GLN A 33 7.82 -2.97 -0.26
N LEU A 34 8.28 -4.19 -0.55
CA LEU A 34 8.93 -4.53 -1.81
C LEU A 34 7.85 -4.90 -2.82
N VAL A 35 7.78 -4.16 -3.92
CA VAL A 35 6.77 -4.35 -4.97
C VAL A 35 7.42 -5.03 -6.16
N LEU A 36 6.80 -6.12 -6.62
CA LEU A 36 7.19 -6.85 -7.82
C LEU A 36 6.17 -6.56 -8.92
N TYR A 37 6.63 -5.98 -10.02
CA TYR A 37 5.80 -5.79 -11.20
C TYR A 37 5.88 -7.01 -12.11
N THR A 38 4.76 -7.40 -12.70
CA THR A 38 4.70 -8.53 -13.62
C THR A 38 3.69 -8.29 -14.73
N GLU A 39 4.04 -8.70 -15.95
CA GLU A 39 3.11 -8.77 -17.08
C GLU A 39 2.21 -10.01 -17.01
N GLU A 40 2.46 -10.92 -16.06
CA GLU A 40 1.77 -12.20 -15.96
C GLU A 40 1.07 -12.37 -14.59
N PRO A 41 0.17 -11.45 -14.19
CA PRO A 41 -0.44 -11.45 -12.86
C PRO A 41 -1.20 -12.75 -12.55
N ARG A 42 -1.70 -13.41 -13.60
CA ARG A 42 -2.40 -14.70 -13.52
C ARG A 42 -1.56 -15.79 -12.84
N LYS A 43 -0.25 -15.90 -13.14
CA LYS A 43 0.59 -16.98 -12.61
C LYS A 43 0.78 -16.88 -11.09
N PHE A 44 0.84 -15.66 -10.59
CA PHE A 44 0.89 -15.39 -9.14
C PHE A 44 -0.47 -15.52 -8.46
N ALA A 45 -1.58 -15.31 -9.18
CA ALA A 45 -2.93 -15.54 -8.66
C ALA A 45 -3.24 -17.04 -8.52
N ASP A 46 -2.69 -17.86 -9.43
CA ASP A 46 -2.83 -19.32 -9.41
C ASP A 46 -2.00 -19.96 -8.28
N ASP A 47 -0.76 -19.50 -8.06
CA ASP A 47 0.10 -19.96 -6.95
C ASP A 47 0.53 -18.84 -5.99
N GLY A 48 -0.32 -18.58 -4.99
CA GLY A 48 -0.02 -17.64 -3.92
C GLY A 48 1.14 -18.04 -3.00
N ASN A 49 1.72 -19.25 -3.14
CA ASN A 49 2.88 -19.65 -2.34
C ASN A 49 4.17 -18.96 -2.80
N ILE A 50 4.24 -18.52 -4.06
CA ILE A 50 5.42 -17.82 -4.61
C ILE A 50 5.76 -16.61 -3.75
N ILE A 51 4.79 -15.69 -3.57
CA ILE A 51 4.97 -14.47 -2.78
C ILE A 51 5.22 -14.79 -1.30
N ARG A 52 4.55 -15.82 -0.76
CA ARG A 52 4.71 -16.22 0.64
C ARG A 52 6.11 -16.74 0.95
N ASN A 53 6.68 -17.56 0.07
CA ASN A 53 8.00 -18.12 0.24
C ASN A 53 9.07 -17.03 0.09
N LEU A 54 8.91 -16.17 -0.92
CA LEU A 54 9.82 -15.07 -1.19
C LEU A 54 9.86 -14.06 -0.02
N ALA A 55 8.69 -13.74 0.56
CA ALA A 55 8.61 -12.86 1.72
C ALA A 55 9.29 -13.43 2.97
N LYS A 56 9.22 -14.76 3.18
CA LYS A 56 9.92 -15.44 4.28
C LYS A 56 11.43 -15.40 4.10
N GLU A 57 11.89 -15.59 2.88
CA GLU A 57 13.32 -15.61 2.55
C GLU A 57 13.97 -14.23 2.65
N LEU A 58 13.30 -13.20 2.13
CA LEU A 58 13.79 -11.81 2.18
C LEU A 58 13.49 -11.10 3.50
N ARG A 59 12.63 -11.67 4.36
CA ARG A 59 12.14 -11.08 5.63
C ARG A 59 11.52 -9.69 5.45
N THR A 60 10.98 -9.41 4.27
CA THR A 60 10.31 -8.17 3.91
C THR A 60 8.89 -8.44 3.45
N ARG A 61 8.00 -7.45 3.58
CA ARG A 61 6.66 -7.55 3.02
C ARG A 61 6.74 -7.37 1.51
N ILE A 62 6.32 -8.39 0.78
CA ILE A 62 6.30 -8.38 -0.69
C ILE A 62 4.85 -8.25 -1.17
N ALA A 63 4.64 -7.36 -2.13
CA ALA A 63 3.39 -7.26 -2.89
C ALA A 63 3.70 -7.47 -4.37
N MET A 64 2.86 -8.25 -5.06
CA MET A 64 2.87 -8.29 -6.52
C MET A 64 1.88 -7.28 -7.04
N ARG A 65 2.26 -6.58 -8.11
CA ARG A 65 1.36 -5.71 -8.86
C ARG A 65 1.41 -6.06 -10.36
N PRO A 66 0.26 -6.04 -11.05
CA PRO A 66 0.26 -6.09 -12.50
C PRO A 66 1.02 -4.90 -13.08
N ASP A 67 1.78 -5.13 -14.14
CA ASP A 67 2.35 -4.04 -14.92
C ASP A 67 1.21 -3.20 -15.54
N PRO A 68 1.28 -1.85 -15.50
CA PRO A 68 0.24 -1.01 -16.09
C PRO A 68 -0.08 -1.33 -17.56
N ARG A 69 0.86 -1.94 -18.29
CA ARG A 69 0.69 -2.35 -19.69
C ARG A 69 -0.29 -3.52 -19.88
N VAL A 70 -0.52 -4.33 -18.84
CA VAL A 70 -1.40 -5.51 -18.90
C VAL A 70 -2.74 -5.29 -18.18
N LEU A 71 -2.96 -4.08 -17.64
CA LEU A 71 -4.22 -3.69 -17.02
C LEU A 71 -5.21 -3.23 -18.10
N ALA A 72 -6.41 -3.82 -18.08
CA ALA A 72 -7.52 -3.33 -18.90
C ALA A 72 -7.94 -1.91 -18.45
N THR A 73 -8.56 -1.16 -19.36
CA THR A 73 -9.10 0.16 -19.01
C THR A 73 -10.20 0.02 -17.95
N PRO A 74 -10.43 1.03 -17.09
CA PRO A 74 -11.51 0.98 -16.11
C PRO A 74 -12.88 0.70 -16.73
N GLU A 75 -13.14 1.26 -17.92
CA GLU A 75 -14.40 1.11 -18.65
C GLU A 75 -14.61 -0.33 -19.12
N ASP A 76 -13.61 -0.92 -19.81
CA ASP A 76 -13.67 -2.31 -20.28
C ASP A 76 -13.71 -3.29 -19.10
N SER A 77 -12.98 -2.97 -18.03
CA SER A 77 -12.94 -3.78 -16.81
C SER A 77 -14.31 -3.84 -16.15
N ILE A 78 -15.07 -2.74 -16.13
CA ILE A 78 -16.44 -2.74 -15.58
C ILE A 78 -17.33 -3.67 -16.39
N SER A 79 -17.30 -3.60 -17.72
CA SER A 79 -18.10 -4.47 -18.58
C SER A 79 -17.77 -5.95 -18.36
N ILE A 80 -16.49 -6.30 -18.30
CA ILE A 80 -16.05 -7.68 -18.04
C ILE A 80 -16.48 -8.16 -16.64
N ILE A 81 -16.35 -7.30 -15.62
CA ILE A 81 -16.79 -7.66 -14.26
C ILE A 81 -18.31 -7.91 -14.22
N GLU A 82 -19.10 -7.10 -14.92
CA GLU A 82 -20.57 -7.25 -14.98
C GLU A 82 -21.03 -8.49 -15.75
N GLU A 83 -20.22 -8.99 -16.69
CA GLU A 83 -20.47 -10.25 -17.39
C GLU A 83 -20.12 -11.48 -16.53
N VAL A 84 -19.01 -11.42 -15.79
CA VAL A 84 -18.51 -12.53 -14.98
C VAL A 84 -19.30 -12.68 -13.67
N VAL A 85 -19.74 -11.57 -13.09
CA VAL A 85 -20.39 -11.54 -11.78
C VAL A 85 -21.92 -11.65 -11.93
N PRO A 86 -22.59 -12.53 -11.17
CA PRO A 86 -24.05 -12.64 -11.23
C PRO A 86 -24.75 -11.32 -10.85
N LYS A 87 -25.82 -10.96 -11.56
CA LYS A 87 -26.58 -9.71 -11.31
C LYS A 87 -27.17 -9.63 -9.90
N GLU A 88 -27.39 -10.77 -9.25
CA GLU A 88 -27.88 -10.86 -7.87
C GLU A 88 -26.86 -10.38 -6.83
N SER A 89 -25.61 -10.15 -7.24
CA SER A 89 -24.54 -9.63 -6.38
C SER A 89 -24.78 -8.16 -5.99
N VAL A 90 -25.53 -7.43 -6.83
CA VAL A 90 -25.88 -6.00 -6.68
C VAL A 90 -24.63 -5.17 -6.38
N ILE A 91 -23.82 -4.95 -7.42
CA ILE A 91 -22.63 -4.11 -7.33
C ILE A 91 -23.08 -2.64 -7.27
N SER A 92 -22.60 -1.90 -6.27
CA SER A 92 -22.92 -0.49 -6.06
C SER A 92 -21.87 0.45 -6.64
N SER A 93 -20.58 0.13 -6.56
CA SER A 93 -19.52 1.01 -7.04
C SER A 93 -18.23 0.26 -7.33
N TYR A 94 -17.41 0.85 -8.20
CA TYR A 94 -16.06 0.42 -8.52
C TYR A 94 -15.08 1.53 -8.19
N TYR A 95 -13.92 1.17 -7.63
CA TYR A 95 -12.81 2.07 -7.44
C TYR A 95 -11.52 1.38 -7.88
N PHE A 96 -10.97 1.82 -9.00
CA PHE A 96 -9.68 1.39 -9.50
C PHE A 96 -8.59 2.17 -8.79
N ASP A 97 -7.74 1.46 -8.05
CA ASP A 97 -6.54 1.98 -7.41
C ASP A 97 -5.32 1.72 -8.31
N PRO A 98 -4.93 2.70 -9.14
CA PRO A 98 -3.84 2.53 -10.07
C PRO A 98 -2.47 2.43 -9.41
N ASP A 99 -2.34 2.80 -8.12
CA ASP A 99 -1.09 2.59 -7.40
C ASP A 99 -0.91 1.08 -7.17
N SER A 100 -1.88 0.44 -6.53
CA SER A 100 -1.81 -0.97 -6.15
C SER A 100 -2.15 -1.95 -7.29
N GLY A 101 -2.74 -1.46 -8.39
CA GLY A 101 -3.28 -2.33 -9.45
C GLY A 101 -4.50 -3.13 -8.97
N GLU A 102 -5.22 -2.58 -7.99
CA GLU A 102 -6.38 -3.21 -7.36
C GLU A 102 -7.68 -2.54 -7.81
N VAL A 103 -8.76 -3.32 -7.91
CA VAL A 103 -10.11 -2.80 -8.10
C VAL A 103 -10.96 -3.11 -6.88
N ILE A 104 -11.41 -2.08 -6.18
CA ILE A 104 -12.34 -2.22 -5.07
C ILE A 104 -13.76 -2.31 -5.65
N ILE A 105 -14.44 -3.42 -5.38
CA ILE A 105 -15.80 -3.69 -5.84
C ILE A 105 -16.70 -3.66 -4.61
N GLU A 106 -17.59 -2.68 -4.53
CA GLU A 106 -18.61 -2.61 -3.47
C GLU A 106 -19.86 -3.35 -3.93
N ALA A 107 -20.24 -4.42 -3.22
CA ALA A 107 -21.41 -5.22 -3.55
C ALA A 107 -22.30 -5.49 -2.33
N GLU A 108 -23.62 -5.58 -2.53
CA GLU A 108 -24.55 -5.89 -1.44
C GLU A 108 -24.36 -7.33 -0.94
N LYS A 109 -24.06 -8.25 -1.86
CA LYS A 109 -23.74 -9.66 -1.58
C LYS A 109 -22.32 -10.02 -2.06
N PRO A 110 -21.27 -9.67 -1.28
CA PRO A 110 -19.87 -9.94 -1.64
C PRO A 110 -19.56 -11.41 -1.95
N GLY A 111 -20.22 -12.36 -1.28
CA GLY A 111 -19.97 -13.79 -1.46
C GLY A 111 -20.22 -14.27 -2.89
N LEU A 112 -21.14 -13.65 -3.62
CA LEU A 112 -21.43 -13.97 -5.02
C LEU A 112 -20.34 -13.45 -5.97
N VAL A 113 -19.77 -12.28 -5.66
CA VAL A 113 -18.64 -11.70 -6.40
C VAL A 113 -17.35 -12.52 -6.19
N ILE A 114 -17.15 -13.03 -4.97
CA ILE A 114 -15.97 -13.85 -4.65
C ILE A 114 -16.05 -15.22 -5.33
N GLY A 115 -17.24 -15.81 -5.37
CA GLY A 115 -17.47 -17.16 -5.87
C GLY A 115 -16.95 -18.26 -4.91
N LYS A 116 -17.24 -19.52 -5.25
CA LYS A 116 -16.78 -20.67 -4.44
C LYS A 116 -15.25 -20.73 -4.45
N HIS A 117 -14.63 -20.70 -3.27
CA HIS A 117 -13.17 -20.74 -3.09
C HIS A 117 -12.41 -19.66 -3.89
N GLY A 118 -13.03 -18.50 -4.16
CA GLY A 118 -12.39 -17.41 -4.90
C GLY A 118 -12.28 -17.66 -6.41
N ALA A 119 -13.05 -18.60 -6.97
CA ALA A 119 -13.01 -18.90 -8.41
C ALA A 119 -13.35 -17.67 -9.27
N THR A 120 -14.40 -16.93 -8.92
CA THR A 120 -14.83 -15.73 -9.66
C THR A 120 -13.79 -14.61 -9.55
N LEU A 121 -13.22 -14.40 -8.35
CA LEU A 121 -12.10 -13.46 -8.17
C LEU A 121 -10.92 -13.76 -9.11
N ARG A 122 -10.48 -15.03 -9.16
CA ARG A 122 -9.37 -15.43 -10.03
C ARG A 122 -9.69 -15.26 -11.51
N GLU A 123 -10.92 -15.53 -11.92
CA GLU A 123 -11.34 -15.34 -13.30
C GLU A 123 -11.39 -13.85 -13.68
N ILE A 124 -11.88 -12.98 -12.80
CA ILE A 124 -11.80 -11.53 -12.99
C ILE A 124 -10.33 -11.11 -13.17
N THR A 125 -9.45 -11.44 -12.22
CA THR A 125 -8.01 -11.08 -12.32
C THR A 125 -7.39 -11.57 -13.63
N LYS A 126 -7.78 -12.75 -14.09
CA LYS A 126 -7.26 -13.36 -15.31
C LYS A 126 -7.72 -12.65 -16.59
N GLN A 127 -8.91 -12.05 -16.60
CA GLN A 127 -9.43 -11.34 -17.77
C GLN A 127 -9.02 -9.86 -17.79
N ILE A 128 -9.02 -9.18 -16.65
CA ILE A 128 -8.79 -7.72 -16.59
C ILE A 128 -7.41 -7.32 -16.04
N GLY A 129 -6.65 -8.27 -15.48
CA GLY A 129 -5.35 -8.03 -14.84
C GLY A 129 -5.44 -7.44 -13.44
N TRP A 130 -6.45 -6.59 -13.18
CA TRP A 130 -6.69 -5.96 -11.87
C TRP A 130 -6.94 -6.98 -10.75
N ILE A 131 -6.40 -6.70 -9.56
CA ILE A 131 -6.62 -7.53 -8.37
C ILE A 131 -7.92 -7.08 -7.69
N PRO A 132 -8.98 -7.91 -7.65
CA PRO A 132 -10.26 -7.46 -7.13
C PRO A 132 -10.31 -7.58 -5.61
N LYS A 133 -10.67 -6.48 -4.95
CA LYS A 133 -10.97 -6.39 -3.51
C LYS A 133 -12.44 -6.15 -3.31
N VAL A 134 -13.16 -7.20 -2.94
CA VAL A 134 -14.60 -7.13 -2.72
C VAL A 134 -14.89 -6.62 -1.32
N VAL A 135 -15.72 -5.59 -1.23
CA VAL A 135 -16.19 -4.99 0.03
C VAL A 135 -17.71 -4.97 0.03
N ARG A 136 -18.32 -5.10 1.20
CA ARG A 136 -19.77 -4.95 1.33
C ARG A 136 -20.16 -3.49 1.14
N THR A 137 -21.20 -3.24 0.34
CA THR A 137 -21.77 -1.89 0.19
C THR A 137 -22.11 -1.30 1.56
N PRO A 138 -21.54 -0.15 1.94
CA PRO A 138 -21.88 0.51 3.19
C PRO A 138 -23.36 0.92 3.22
N PRO A 139 -24.09 0.74 4.33
CA PRO A 139 -25.49 1.17 4.42
C PRO A 139 -25.67 2.68 4.22
N ILE A 140 -24.67 3.47 4.62
CA ILE A 140 -24.66 4.93 4.49
C ILE A 140 -23.51 5.34 3.59
N LYS A 141 -23.82 6.13 2.57
CA LYS A 141 -22.80 6.70 1.68
C LYS A 141 -22.06 7.84 2.37
N SER A 142 -20.76 7.67 2.59
CA SER A 142 -19.91 8.71 3.16
C SER A 142 -19.34 9.62 2.07
N ARG A 143 -19.70 10.91 2.11
CA ARG A 143 -19.13 11.93 1.21
C ARG A 143 -17.62 12.04 1.39
N THR A 144 -17.12 11.97 2.63
CA THR A 144 -15.69 12.06 2.93
C THR A 144 -14.91 10.92 2.29
N VAL A 145 -15.40 9.69 2.38
CA VAL A 145 -14.75 8.52 1.76
C VAL A 145 -14.69 8.68 0.24
N LYS A 146 -15.79 9.12 -0.39
CA LYS A 146 -15.83 9.38 -1.83
C LYS A 146 -14.79 10.44 -2.24
N ASN A 147 -14.75 11.56 -1.52
CA ASN A 147 -13.82 12.66 -1.81
C ASN A 147 -12.35 12.23 -1.68
N ILE A 148 -12.01 11.44 -0.64
CA ILE A 148 -10.63 10.94 -0.45
C ILE A 148 -10.24 10.03 -1.62
N ARG A 149 -11.12 9.12 -2.05
CA ARG A 149 -10.88 8.24 -3.20
C ARG A 149 -10.63 9.04 -4.48
N GLU A 150 -11.47 10.03 -4.77
CA GLU A 150 -11.30 10.91 -5.94
C GLU A 150 -10.00 11.71 -5.86
N PHE A 151 -9.66 12.25 -4.68
CA PHE A 151 -8.41 12.96 -4.45
C PHE A 151 -7.19 12.07 -4.70
N MET A 152 -7.18 10.82 -4.20
CA MET A 152 -6.06 9.90 -4.42
C MET A 152 -5.87 9.57 -5.91
N ARG A 153 -6.97 9.36 -6.66
CA ARG A 153 -6.90 9.12 -8.12
C ARG A 153 -6.30 10.31 -8.87
N ASN A 154 -6.71 11.52 -8.53
CA ASN A 154 -6.24 12.73 -9.21
C ASN A 154 -4.75 13.01 -8.94
N ASN A 155 -4.19 12.50 -7.84
CA ASN A 155 -2.79 12.74 -7.43
C ASN A 155 -1.88 11.50 -7.53
N LEU A 156 -2.28 10.49 -8.32
CA LEU A 156 -1.55 9.23 -8.52
C LEU A 156 -0.04 9.43 -8.78
N LYS A 157 0.30 10.27 -9.76
CA LYS A 157 1.71 10.44 -10.19
C LYS A 157 2.59 10.93 -9.03
N GLU A 158 2.11 11.93 -8.29
CA GLU A 158 2.81 12.45 -7.11
C GLU A 158 2.87 11.40 -6.00
N ARG A 159 1.76 10.70 -5.76
CA ARG A 159 1.68 9.66 -4.73
C ARG A 159 2.71 8.54 -4.97
N LYS A 160 2.85 8.08 -6.21
CA LYS A 160 3.84 7.05 -6.59
C LYS A 160 5.26 7.49 -6.26
N GLU A 161 5.64 8.73 -6.60
CA GLU A 161 6.97 9.26 -6.30
C GLU A 161 7.22 9.42 -4.80
N ILE A 162 6.20 9.83 -4.03
CA ILE A 162 6.27 9.86 -2.56
C ILE A 162 6.54 8.45 -2.01
N LEU A 163 5.82 7.43 -2.49
CA LEU A 163 6.00 6.05 -2.03
C LEU A 163 7.39 5.51 -2.36
N LYS A 164 7.92 5.78 -3.57
CA LYS A 164 9.29 5.41 -3.93
C LYS A 164 10.33 6.06 -3.02
N THR A 165 10.19 7.37 -2.79
CA THR A 165 11.09 8.13 -1.92
C THR A 165 11.07 7.60 -0.48
N VAL A 166 9.87 7.36 0.07
CA VAL A 166 9.70 6.80 1.41
C VAL A 166 10.27 5.38 1.48
N GLY A 167 10.01 4.54 0.48
CA GLY A 167 10.46 3.16 0.47
C GLY A 167 11.98 3.02 0.45
N ARG A 168 12.65 3.83 -0.37
CA ARG A 168 14.12 3.89 -0.42
C ARG A 168 14.72 4.40 0.89
N LYS A 169 14.05 5.34 1.57
CA LYS A 169 14.48 5.83 2.90
C LYS A 169 14.33 4.79 4.01
N ILE A 170 13.30 3.94 3.94
CA ILE A 170 13.05 2.86 4.91
C ILE A 170 14.10 1.75 4.76
N HIS A 171 14.40 1.33 3.53
CA HIS A 171 15.28 0.19 3.26
C HIS A 171 16.76 0.55 3.17
N ARG A 172 17.17 1.73 3.66
CA ARG A 172 18.58 2.09 3.76
C ARG A 172 19.28 1.23 4.81
N GLU A 173 20.58 1.03 4.64
CA GLU A 173 21.41 0.38 5.65
C GLU A 173 21.59 1.28 6.88
N CYS A 174 21.74 0.66 8.06
CA CYS A 174 22.08 1.36 9.30
C CYS A 174 23.53 1.84 9.24
N THR A 175 23.82 3.01 9.84
CA THR A 175 25.15 3.61 9.79
C THR A 175 25.84 3.68 11.15
N SER A 176 25.07 3.68 12.24
CA SER A 176 25.56 3.68 13.60
C SER A 176 25.76 2.27 14.14
N LYS A 177 26.76 2.13 15.02
CA LYS A 177 26.97 0.91 15.81
C LYS A 177 26.30 0.99 17.19
N ASP A 178 25.86 2.19 17.59
CA ASP A 178 25.26 2.43 18.89
C ASP A 178 23.82 1.92 18.92
N GLN A 179 23.36 1.57 20.13
CA GLN A 179 21.98 1.14 20.37
C GLN A 179 21.45 1.84 21.61
N TRP A 180 20.60 2.84 21.39
CA TRP A 180 19.83 3.48 22.45
C TRP A 180 18.44 3.82 21.95
N VAL A 181 17.51 3.96 22.89
CA VAL A 181 16.14 4.39 22.64
C VAL A 181 15.83 5.48 23.65
N ARG A 182 15.29 6.60 23.18
CA ARG A 182 14.78 7.67 24.05
C ARG A 182 13.46 8.21 23.53
N VAL A 183 12.67 8.75 24.45
CA VAL A 183 11.38 9.39 24.15
C VAL A 183 11.45 10.83 24.63
N THR A 184 11.09 11.76 23.75
CA THR A 184 10.93 13.18 24.09
C THR A 184 9.44 13.51 24.08
N ALA A 185 8.94 14.05 25.19
CA ALA A 185 7.57 14.56 25.27
C ALA A 185 7.52 15.99 24.71
N LEU A 186 6.64 16.23 23.74
CA LEU A 186 6.46 17.53 23.08
C LEU A 186 5.10 18.19 23.40
N GLY A 187 4.18 17.44 24.00
CA GLY A 187 2.88 17.93 24.48
C GLY A 187 2.04 16.79 25.03
N GLY A 188 1.01 17.10 25.82
CA GLY A 188 0.13 16.09 26.42
C GLY A 188 0.72 15.39 27.65
N CYS A 189 1.72 16.00 28.30
CA CYS A 189 2.30 15.52 29.56
C CYS A 189 1.93 16.49 30.70
N LYS A 190 1.28 15.96 31.74
CA LYS A 190 0.65 16.75 32.83
C LYS A 190 -0.43 17.72 32.35
N GLU A 191 -1.01 17.45 31.19
CA GLU A 191 -2.11 18.20 30.59
C GLU A 191 -2.92 17.26 29.68
N VAL A 192 -4.13 17.68 29.33
CA VAL A 192 -4.96 17.02 28.31
C VAL A 192 -4.99 17.93 27.08
N GLY A 193 -4.73 17.36 25.90
CA GLY A 193 -4.60 18.12 24.66
C GLY A 193 -3.17 18.10 24.13
N ARG A 194 -3.01 18.41 22.84
CA ARG A 194 -1.73 18.54 22.12
C ARG A 194 -0.75 17.38 22.31
N SER A 195 -1.26 16.15 22.41
CA SER A 195 -0.45 14.94 22.51
C SER A 195 0.55 14.86 21.36
N CYS A 196 1.83 14.74 21.69
CA CYS A 196 2.91 14.61 20.74
C CYS A 196 4.16 14.05 21.41
N PHE A 197 4.66 12.94 20.89
CA PHE A 197 5.85 12.27 21.40
C PHE A 197 6.81 11.97 20.26
N LEU A 198 8.10 12.16 20.51
CA LEU A 198 9.15 11.77 19.59
C LEU A 198 9.90 10.55 20.14
N LEU A 199 9.77 9.43 19.45
CA LEU A 199 10.59 8.25 19.67
C LEU A 199 11.85 8.37 18.80
N SER A 200 13.03 8.26 19.42
CA SER A 200 14.29 8.33 18.68
C SER A 200 15.27 7.22 19.03
N THR A 201 16.04 6.85 18.02
CA THR A 201 17.19 5.94 18.06
C THR A 201 18.36 6.60 17.29
N PRO A 202 19.57 6.02 17.27
CA PRO A 202 20.65 6.49 16.39
C PRO A 202 20.26 6.56 14.91
N GLU A 203 19.35 5.68 14.48
CA GLU A 203 18.96 5.53 13.08
C GLU A 203 17.65 6.25 12.74
N SER A 204 16.73 6.39 13.70
CA SER A 204 15.33 6.73 13.40
C SER A 204 14.77 7.79 14.34
N ARG A 205 13.85 8.58 13.79
CA ARG A 205 13.03 9.56 14.53
C ARG A 205 11.59 9.39 14.08
N ILE A 206 10.70 9.00 14.99
CA ILE A 206 9.30 8.69 14.74
C ILE A 206 8.44 9.57 15.63
N LEU A 207 7.60 10.40 15.01
CA LEU A 207 6.62 11.24 15.71
C LEU A 207 5.34 10.43 15.93
N ILE A 208 4.88 10.36 17.17
CA ILE A 208 3.67 9.66 17.61
C ILE A 208 2.70 10.73 18.09
N ASP A 209 1.59 10.85 17.37
CA ASP A 209 0.61 11.94 17.46
C ASP A 209 1.20 13.33 17.17
N CYS A 210 0.30 14.25 16.83
CA CYS A 210 0.60 15.68 16.68
C CYS A 210 -0.72 16.44 16.85
N GLY A 211 -1.28 16.35 18.07
CA GLY A 211 -2.62 16.87 18.36
C GLY A 211 -2.68 18.39 18.50
N VAL A 212 -3.91 18.91 18.45
CA VAL A 212 -4.23 20.30 18.84
C VAL A 212 -4.54 20.37 20.34
N ASN A 213 -4.40 21.56 20.93
CA ASN A 213 -4.78 21.74 22.33
C ASN A 213 -6.31 21.71 22.51
N VAL A 214 -6.75 21.30 23.69
CA VAL A 214 -8.17 21.30 24.10
C VAL A 214 -8.23 21.97 25.45
N GLY A 215 -8.40 23.29 25.46
CA GLY A 215 -8.34 24.11 26.66
C GLY A 215 -8.65 25.57 26.36
N SER A 216 -8.26 26.48 27.26
CA SER A 216 -8.56 27.90 27.13
C SER A 216 -7.91 28.59 25.94
N ASP A 217 -6.78 28.07 25.44
CA ASP A 217 -6.09 28.60 24.27
C ASP A 217 -6.01 27.52 23.18
N GLU A 218 -6.78 27.71 22.11
CA GLU A 218 -6.81 26.82 20.95
C GLU A 218 -5.55 26.94 20.08
N ASN A 219 -4.79 28.03 20.19
CA ASN A 219 -3.58 28.25 19.39
C ASN A 219 -2.36 27.52 19.97
N MET A 220 -2.49 26.94 21.16
CA MET A 220 -1.40 26.23 21.80
C MET A 220 -1.10 24.93 21.05
N THR A 221 0.14 24.77 20.61
CA THR A 221 0.61 23.60 19.84
C THR A 221 1.60 22.76 20.66
N PRO A 222 1.94 21.55 20.20
CA PRO A 222 3.14 20.85 20.67
C PRO A 222 4.40 21.68 20.41
N PHE A 223 5.46 21.45 21.19
CA PHE A 223 6.74 22.15 21.05
C PHE A 223 7.52 21.67 19.81
N LEU A 224 7.06 22.00 18.60
CA LEU A 224 7.65 21.55 17.34
C LEU A 224 8.92 22.31 16.92
N TYR A 225 9.20 23.44 17.58
CA TYR A 225 10.32 24.33 17.25
C TYR A 225 11.59 23.99 18.06
N VAL A 226 11.65 22.80 18.67
CA VAL A 226 12.81 22.33 19.44
C VAL A 226 13.79 21.56 18.56
N PRO A 227 15.10 21.54 18.89
CA PRO A 227 16.13 20.90 18.07
C PRO A 227 15.88 19.43 17.76
N GLU A 228 15.22 18.70 18.65
CA GLU A 228 14.94 17.28 18.50
C GLU A 228 13.94 16.98 17.37
N VAL A 229 13.04 17.92 17.09
CA VAL A 229 12.00 17.76 16.08
C VAL A 229 12.52 18.08 14.69
N PHE A 230 13.45 19.03 14.56
CA PHE A 230 14.00 19.47 13.27
C PHE A 230 14.77 18.38 12.54
N PRO A 231 14.39 18.10 11.28
CA PRO A 231 15.23 17.38 10.35
C PRO A 231 15.19 18.10 8.98
N LEU A 232 16.17 18.93 8.66
CA LEU A 232 16.45 19.24 7.25
C LEU A 232 17.84 18.69 6.92
#